data_AF-A0A7S2JFK8-F1
#
_entry.id   AF-A0A7S2JFK8-F1
#
_cell.length_a   1.000
_cell.length_b   1.000
_cell.length_c   1.000
_cell.angle_alpha   90.00
_cell.angle_beta   90.00
_cell.angle_gamma   90.00
#
_symmetry.space_group_name_H-M   'P 1'
#
loop_
_entity.id
_entity.type
_entity.pdbx_description
1 polymer ?
#
loop_
_entity_poly.entity_id
_entity_poly.type
_entity_poly.pdbx_seq_one_letter_code
_entity_poly.pdbx_strand_id
1 'polypeptide(L)'
;LAIGQQGIEGRWYSLPGPCPSAERGQKSPACMADEPGGACKKGVWDDRCTYSVEFSGDIRLNELTGIQNYSEFCEAGNLEYDVQADKGVNFGFWDGKFDLQRCRQ
;
A
#
# COMPACT_ATOMS: atom_id res chain seq x y z
N LEU A 1 0.22 25.91 -20.88
CA LEU A 1 -0.82 24.89 -20.68
C LEU A 1 -0.23 23.78 -19.83
N ALA A 2 -0.33 23.90 -18.51
CA ALA A 2 0.05 22.82 -17.59
C ALA A 2 -1.25 22.15 -17.16
N ILE A 3 -1.51 20.96 -17.69
CA ILE A 3 -2.60 20.10 -17.21
C ILE A 3 -2.01 19.36 -16.01
N GLY A 4 -2.09 19.98 -14.84
CA GLY A 4 -1.95 19.24 -13.58
C GLY A 4 -3.15 18.33 -13.48
N GLN A 5 -2.97 17.03 -13.78
CA GLN A 5 -3.99 16.04 -13.49
C GLN A 5 -4.26 16.10 -11.98
N GLN A 6 -5.48 16.49 -11.62
CA GLN A 6 -5.97 16.36 -10.26
C GLN A 6 -5.92 14.87 -9.92
N GLY A 7 -4.92 14.49 -9.11
CA GLY A 7 -4.72 13.11 -8.70
C GLY A 7 -5.96 12.61 -7.98
N ILE A 8 -6.37 11.38 -8.29
CA ILE A 8 -7.39 10.68 -7.52
C ILE A 8 -6.82 10.52 -6.10
N GLU A 9 -7.45 11.17 -5.12
CA GLU A 9 -7.06 11.05 -3.71
C GLU A 9 -7.27 9.59 -3.27
N GLY A 10 -6.16 8.90 -2.98
CA GLY A 10 -6.21 7.54 -2.46
C GLY A 10 -6.79 7.53 -1.05
N ARG A 11 -7.96 6.93 -0.86
CA ARG A 11 -8.52 6.71 0.47
C ARG A 11 -8.11 5.34 1.00
N TRP A 12 -7.42 5.36 2.14
CA TRP A 12 -7.00 4.16 2.85
C TRP A 12 -8.06 3.79 3.89
N TYR A 13 -8.47 2.51 3.89
CA TYR A 13 -9.42 1.98 4.84
C TYR A 13 -8.79 0.82 5.60
N SER A 14 -8.95 0.80 6.92
CA SER A 14 -8.65 -0.38 7.74
C SER A 14 -9.96 -1.09 8.03
N LEU A 15 -10.18 -2.23 7.38
CA LEU A 15 -11.39 -3.02 7.53
C LEU A 15 -11.17 -4.16 8.54
N PRO A 16 -12.12 -4.43 9.44
CA PRO A 16 -11.96 -5.45 10.47
C PRO A 16 -11.95 -6.85 9.87
N GLY A 17 -10.78 -7.48 9.85
CA GLY A 17 -10.63 -8.91 9.56
C GLY A 17 -11.00 -9.79 10.75
N PRO A 18 -11.04 -11.13 10.57
CA PRO A 18 -11.38 -12.05 11.65
C PRO A 18 -10.43 -11.95 12.85
N CYS A 19 -10.97 -12.12 14.06
CA CYS A 19 -10.26 -12.09 15.34
C CYS A 19 -9.36 -10.83 15.48
N PRO A 20 -9.92 -9.61 15.48
CA PRO A 20 -9.17 -8.38 15.71
C PRO A 20 -8.61 -8.27 17.15
N SER A 21 -9.13 -9.03 18.10
CA SER A 21 -8.65 -9.03 19.49
C SER A 21 -7.31 -9.73 19.69
N ALA A 22 -6.89 -10.60 18.78
CA ALA A 22 -5.61 -11.32 18.86
C ALA A 22 -4.51 -10.71 17.98
N GLU A 23 -3.27 -10.87 18.42
CA GLU A 23 -2.10 -10.45 17.67
C GLU A 23 -1.93 -11.21 16.34
N ARG A 24 -1.20 -10.59 15.41
CA ARG A 24 -0.84 -11.23 14.15
C ARG A 24 -0.12 -12.55 14.41
N GLY A 25 -0.61 -13.63 13.80
CA GLY A 25 -0.04 -14.98 13.96
C GLY A 25 -0.56 -15.76 15.17
N GLN A 26 -1.36 -15.15 16.04
CA GLN A 26 -1.93 -15.80 17.24
C GLN A 26 -3.45 -16.04 17.14
N LYS A 27 -4.02 -15.91 15.93
CA LYS A 27 -5.46 -16.09 15.71
C LYS A 27 -5.84 -17.56 15.78
N SER A 28 -6.65 -17.93 16.78
CA SER A 28 -7.18 -19.28 16.90
C SER A 28 -8.43 -19.46 16.03
N PRO A 29 -8.74 -20.69 15.58
CA PRO A 29 -10.00 -20.97 14.89
C PRO A 29 -11.24 -20.58 15.69
N ALA A 30 -11.20 -20.72 17.02
CA ALA A 30 -12.30 -20.34 17.90
C ALA A 30 -12.53 -18.82 17.87
N CYS A 31 -11.47 -18.02 18.04
CA CYS A 31 -11.59 -16.56 17.99
C CYS A 31 -12.06 -16.06 16.62
N MET A 32 -11.60 -16.67 15.52
CA MET A 32 -12.06 -16.30 14.17
C MET A 32 -13.54 -16.66 13.93
N ALA A 33 -14.08 -17.64 14.66
CA ALA A 33 -15.50 -17.98 14.61
C ALA A 33 -16.36 -17.04 15.48
N ASP A 34 -15.86 -16.67 16.65
CA ASP A 34 -16.54 -15.75 17.59
C ASP A 34 -16.49 -14.31 17.09
N GLU A 35 -15.40 -13.93 16.43
CA GLU A 35 -15.14 -12.60 15.87
C GLU A 35 -14.87 -12.69 14.35
N PRO A 36 -15.88 -12.96 13.51
CA PRO A 36 -15.67 -13.18 12.07
C PRO A 36 -15.25 -11.92 11.28
N GLY A 37 -15.37 -10.74 11.89
CA GLY A 37 -15.12 -9.45 11.23
C GLY A 37 -16.29 -9.01 10.35
N GLY A 38 -16.03 -8.13 9.38
CA GLY A 38 -17.06 -7.55 8.50
C GLY A 38 -17.07 -8.07 7.07
N ALA A 39 -16.20 -9.02 6.73
CA ALA A 39 -16.05 -9.51 5.35
C ALA A 39 -17.21 -10.44 4.94
N CYS A 40 -17.90 -10.09 3.86
CA CYS A 40 -18.94 -10.92 3.26
C CYS A 40 -18.32 -12.15 2.58
N LYS A 41 -19.00 -13.30 2.70
CA LYS A 41 -18.64 -14.49 1.93
C LYS A 41 -18.94 -14.23 0.46
N LYS A 42 -18.10 -14.74 -0.44
CA LYS A 42 -18.25 -14.53 -1.87
C LYS A 42 -19.65 -14.95 -2.34
N GLY A 43 -20.42 -14.00 -2.87
CA GLY A 43 -21.79 -14.22 -3.37
C GLY A 43 -22.88 -14.32 -2.30
N VAL A 44 -22.57 -14.10 -1.01
CA VAL A 44 -23.54 -14.10 0.09
C VAL A 44 -23.48 -12.76 0.81
N TRP A 45 -24.53 -11.97 0.61
CA TRP A 45 -24.81 -10.78 1.41
C TRP A 45 -25.82 -11.17 2.48
N ASP A 46 -25.47 -11.04 3.76
CA ASP A 46 -26.39 -11.16 4.88
C ASP A 46 -26.31 -9.90 5.76
N ASP A 47 -27.17 -9.83 6.77
CA ASP A 47 -27.25 -8.71 7.72
C ASP A 47 -26.07 -8.65 8.71
N ARG A 48 -25.11 -9.57 8.61
CA ARG A 48 -23.97 -9.70 9.53
C ARG A 48 -22.63 -9.34 8.88
N CYS A 49 -22.61 -8.97 7.60
CA CYS A 49 -21.40 -8.53 6.90
C CYS A 49 -21.55 -7.11 6.34
N THR A 50 -20.43 -6.41 6.17
CA THR A 50 -20.40 -4.98 5.81
C THR A 50 -19.64 -4.70 4.51
N TYR A 51 -18.66 -5.54 4.14
CA TYR A 51 -17.80 -5.27 2.99
C TYR A 51 -17.43 -6.54 2.23
N SER A 52 -17.20 -6.41 0.93
CA SER A 52 -16.55 -7.44 0.12
C SER A 52 -15.26 -6.88 -0.48
N VAL A 53 -14.20 -7.68 -0.49
CA VAL A 53 -12.95 -7.35 -1.17
C VAL A 53 -12.68 -8.40 -2.24
N GLU A 54 -12.12 -7.96 -3.36
CA GLU A 54 -11.58 -8.83 -4.39
C GLU A 54 -10.16 -8.41 -4.74
N PHE A 55 -9.37 -9.38 -5.20
CA PHE A 55 -8.02 -9.09 -5.66
C PHE A 55 -8.09 -8.32 -6.98
N SER A 56 -7.53 -7.12 -7.01
CA SER A 56 -7.57 -6.22 -8.19
C SER A 56 -6.28 -6.26 -9.02
N GLY A 57 -5.38 -7.21 -8.77
CA GLY A 57 -4.04 -7.23 -9.34
C GLY A 57 -2.99 -6.60 -8.42
N ASP A 58 -1.75 -6.59 -8.91
CA ASP A 58 -0.61 -5.94 -8.28
C ASP A 58 0.09 -5.01 -9.29
N ILE A 59 0.67 -3.92 -8.79
CA ILE A 59 1.56 -3.05 -9.54
C ILE A 59 2.97 -3.23 -9.00
N ARG A 60 3.94 -3.47 -9.89
CA ARG A 60 5.34 -3.56 -9.48
C ARG A 60 5.88 -2.16 -9.20
N LEU A 61 6.77 -2.04 -8.22
CA LEU A 61 7.42 -0.75 -7.96
C LEU A 61 8.15 -0.25 -9.21
N ASN A 62 8.83 -1.12 -9.95
CA ASN A 62 9.49 -0.81 -11.22
C ASN A 62 8.52 -0.28 -12.30
N GLU A 63 7.28 -0.78 -12.31
CA GLU A 63 6.23 -0.28 -13.21
C GLU A 63 5.80 1.13 -12.80
N LEU A 64 5.65 1.35 -11.50
CA LEU A 64 5.30 2.65 -10.93
C LEU A 64 6.42 3.69 -11.10
N THR A 65 7.68 3.28 -10.98
CA THR A 65 8.86 4.16 -11.01
C THR A 65 9.46 4.35 -12.40
N GLY A 66 9.11 3.48 -13.34
CA GLY A 66 9.64 3.46 -14.70
C GLY A 66 11.02 2.78 -14.83
N ILE A 67 11.57 2.19 -13.77
CA ILE A 67 12.87 1.51 -13.80
C ILE A 67 12.72 0.12 -14.46
N GLN A 68 13.03 0.04 -15.76
CA GLN A 68 12.89 -1.21 -16.53
C GLN A 68 14.01 -2.22 -16.22
N ASN A 69 15.26 -1.75 -16.14
CA ASN A 69 16.43 -2.57 -15.81
C ASN A 69 17.18 -1.97 -14.62
N TYR A 70 17.12 -2.65 -13.48
CA TYR A 70 17.75 -2.17 -12.25
C TYR A 70 19.28 -2.19 -12.30
N SER A 71 19.89 -3.13 -13.03
CA SER A 71 21.35 -3.20 -13.19
C SER A 71 21.86 -1.99 -13.97
N GLU A 72 21.25 -1.71 -15.13
CA GLU A 72 21.60 -0.56 -15.96
C GLU A 72 21.38 0.77 -15.23
N PHE A 73 20.29 0.86 -14.45
CA PHE A 73 20.02 2.03 -13.61
C PHE A 73 21.16 2.29 -12.61
N CYS A 74 21.61 1.27 -11.89
CA CYS A 74 22.71 1.38 -10.93
C CYS A 74 24.06 1.63 -11.62
N GLU A 75 24.34 0.95 -12.74
CA GLU A 75 25.58 1.10 -13.52
C GLU A 75 25.73 2.51 -14.13
N ALA A 76 24.62 3.17 -14.43
CA ALA A 76 24.60 4.58 -14.85
C ALA A 76 24.89 5.57 -13.71
N GLY A 77 25.11 5.09 -12.48
CA GLY A 77 25.39 5.91 -11.30
C GLY A 77 24.14 6.51 -10.65
N ASN A 78 22.95 6.01 -10.99
CA ASN A 78 21.71 6.41 -10.34
C ASN A 78 21.52 5.66 -9.02
N LEU A 79 20.72 6.22 -8.12
CA LEU A 79 20.39 5.62 -6.84
C LEU A 79 18.95 5.94 -6.50
N GLU A 80 18.15 4.93 -6.17
CA GLU A 80 16.74 5.16 -5.81
C GLU A 80 16.61 6.06 -4.58
N TYR A 81 17.52 5.93 -3.62
CA TYR A 81 17.48 6.71 -2.40
C TYR A 81 18.82 6.69 -1.66
N ASP A 82 19.33 7.88 -1.35
CA ASP A 82 20.44 8.11 -0.42
C ASP A 82 19.87 8.56 0.93
N VAL A 83 20.19 7.82 1.99
CA VAL A 83 19.67 8.09 3.34
C VAL A 83 20.22 9.41 3.92
N GLN A 84 21.47 9.77 3.60
CA GLN A 84 22.07 11.01 4.11
C GLN A 84 21.51 12.24 3.41
N ALA A 85 21.21 12.12 2.11
CA ALA A 85 20.66 13.22 1.34
C ALA A 85 19.12 13.31 1.38
N ASP A 86 18.44 12.30 1.93
CA ASP A 86 16.98 12.13 1.93
C ASP A 86 16.34 12.31 0.54
N LYS A 87 17.03 11.78 -0.48
CA LYS A 87 16.63 11.89 -1.89
C LYS A 87 17.33 10.85 -2.74
N GLY A 88 16.85 10.59 -3.96
CA GLY A 88 17.58 9.77 -4.92
C GLY A 88 18.64 10.55 -5.72
N VAL A 89 19.40 9.82 -6.53
CA VAL A 89 20.37 10.35 -7.51
C VAL A 89 19.82 10.09 -8.90
N ASN A 90 19.51 11.17 -9.62
CA ASN A 90 18.77 11.15 -10.90
C ASN A 90 17.42 10.39 -10.84
N PHE A 91 16.83 10.35 -9.65
CA PHE A 91 15.57 9.64 -9.38
C PHE A 91 14.89 10.28 -8.17
N GLY A 92 13.66 10.77 -8.32
CA GLY A 92 13.00 11.61 -7.30
C GLY A 92 11.82 10.97 -6.57
N PHE A 93 11.53 9.69 -6.82
CA PHE A 93 10.31 9.04 -6.32
C PHE A 93 10.25 9.00 -4.79
N TRP A 94 11.40 8.83 -4.13
CA TRP A 94 11.52 8.71 -2.67
C TRP A 94 11.99 10.00 -1.98
N ASP A 95 11.99 11.14 -2.67
CA ASP A 95 12.54 12.40 -2.13
C ASP A 95 11.74 12.92 -0.93
N GLY A 96 12.43 13.24 0.17
CA GLY A 96 11.82 13.71 1.39
C GLY A 96 11.00 12.63 2.09
N LYS A 97 11.41 11.36 1.98
CA LYS A 97 10.73 10.21 2.61
C LYS A 97 10.57 10.40 4.12
N PHE A 98 11.52 11.10 4.76
CA PHE A 98 11.49 11.37 6.20
C PHE A 98 11.03 12.81 6.52
N ASP A 99 10.57 13.57 5.53
CA ASP A 99 9.98 14.89 5.74
C ASP A 99 8.58 14.76 6.36
N LEU A 100 8.52 14.95 7.68
CA LEU A 100 7.27 14.90 8.45
C LEU A 100 6.23 15.93 8.01
N GLN A 101 6.61 17.01 7.32
CA GLN A 101 5.64 17.97 6.77
C GLN A 101 4.93 17.40 5.54
N ARG A 102 5.59 16.54 4.75
CA ARG A 102 4.99 15.87 3.59
C ARG A 102 4.03 14.76 4.01
N CYS A 103 4.23 14.11 5.15
CA CYS A 103 3.33 13.07 5.67
C CYS A 103 1.93 13.57 6.08
N ARG A 104 1.74 14.88 6.23
CA ARG A 104 0.49 15.48 6.76
C ARG A 104 -0.41 16.07 5.67
N GLN A 105 -0.09 15.84 4.39
CA GLN A 105 -0.85 16.34 3.25
C GLN A 105 -1.77 15.27 2.68
#